data_AF-A0A8J5IRN3-F1
#
_entry.id   AF-A0A8J5IRN3-F1
#
_cell.length_a   1.000
_cell.length_b   1.000
_cell.length_c   1.000
_cell.angle_alpha   90.00
_cell.angle_beta   90.00
_cell.angle_gamma   90.00
#
_symmetry.space_group_name_H-M   'P 1'
#
loop_
_entity.id
_entity.type
_entity.pdbx_description
1 polymer ?
#
loop_
_entity_poly.entity_id
_entity_poly.type
_entity_poly.pdbx_seq_one_letter_code
_entity_poly.pdbx_strand_id
1 'polypeptide(L)'
;MHALGFTVPYGDTKWPEKTWGYPLGLYCKNLRALKQQGKSLPFFAVDDLEALDFPWDMRQRKWDVLVLPSLKRYSELNGHCEVPAKYVVPTGDDAWPKLLWGFKLGQTVMSVKYAGTYKAQREGAQEELEEIGFSMKGWRIRMWEAKIFPALEAFKHEFGHCNVNFNFVVPDSDEWPKATRGLRLGATVANIRCRGNYDDMTARDKDKLEAIGFTWSPEDDRWTYKIMPAFETFQQVYRSGWVPVDFVVPDEEPWPEASRGLRLGNTFMKVRHTGAYSSYVERDRERLDQLGVDFTADITSVQALKAEYL
;
A
#
# COMPACT_ATOMS: atom_id res chain seq x y z
N MET A 1 25.56 28.66 -6.31
CA MET A 1 25.32 30.10 -6.53
C MET A 1 23.83 30.32 -6.77
N HIS A 2 23.13 31.07 -5.93
CA HIS A 2 21.73 31.42 -6.19
C HIS A 2 21.69 32.49 -7.30
N ALA A 3 21.13 32.15 -8.46
CA ALA A 3 21.13 32.99 -9.67
C ALA A 3 20.46 34.37 -9.49
N LEU A 4 19.67 34.56 -8.42
CA LEU A 4 18.98 35.82 -8.13
C LEU A 4 19.91 36.91 -7.57
N GLY A 5 21.07 36.55 -7.03
CA GLY A 5 22.07 37.49 -6.49
C GLY A 5 23.34 37.55 -7.33
N PHE A 6 23.30 37.09 -8.59
CA PHE A 6 24.49 37.11 -9.44
C PHE A 6 24.83 38.54 -9.86
N THR A 7 26.01 38.97 -9.45
CA THR A 7 26.67 40.19 -9.91
C THR A 7 27.86 39.76 -10.75
N VAL A 8 28.03 40.40 -11.91
CA VAL A 8 29.16 40.10 -12.80
C VAL A 8 30.47 40.34 -12.03
N PRO A 9 31.35 39.33 -11.91
CA PRO A 9 32.58 39.45 -11.12
C PRO A 9 33.54 40.44 -11.78
N TYR A 10 34.21 41.24 -10.94
CA TYR A 10 35.29 42.11 -11.40
C TYR A 10 36.51 41.28 -11.83
N GLY A 11 37.15 41.69 -12.93
CA GLY A 11 38.38 41.07 -13.42
C GLY A 11 38.18 39.75 -14.18
N ASP A 12 36.95 39.26 -14.34
CA ASP A 12 36.69 38.06 -15.14
C ASP A 12 36.57 38.43 -16.63
N THR A 13 37.61 38.11 -17.39
CA THR A 13 37.70 38.35 -18.84
C THR A 13 36.63 37.64 -19.68
N LYS A 14 35.89 36.68 -19.10
CA LYS A 14 34.72 36.06 -19.76
C LYS A 14 33.54 37.03 -19.90
N TRP A 15 33.57 38.13 -19.15
CA TRP A 15 32.54 39.17 -19.18
C TRP A 15 33.15 40.48 -19.71
N PRO A 16 32.42 41.24 -20.55
CA PRO A 16 32.89 42.55 -20.98
C PRO A 16 33.17 43.46 -19.79
N GLU A 17 34.29 44.18 -19.79
CA GLU A 17 34.73 45.04 -18.68
C GLU A 17 33.65 46.02 -18.22
N LYS A 18 32.92 46.61 -19.18
CA LYS A 18 31.78 47.51 -18.92
C LYS A 18 30.62 46.90 -18.14
N THR A 19 30.58 45.57 -18.01
CA THR A 19 29.53 44.84 -17.28
C THR A 19 29.98 44.38 -15.90
N TRP A 20 31.26 44.54 -15.54
CA TRP A 20 31.74 44.16 -14.21
C TRP A 20 31.01 44.93 -13.11
N GLY A 21 30.65 44.25 -12.03
CA GLY A 21 29.84 44.80 -10.95
C GLY A 21 28.35 44.97 -11.29
N TYR A 22 27.91 44.64 -12.50
CA TYR A 22 26.49 44.74 -12.88
C TYR A 22 25.66 43.65 -12.18
N PRO A 23 24.58 44.01 -11.44
CA PRO A 23 23.77 43.04 -10.70
C PRO A 23 22.77 42.35 -11.63
N LEU A 24 23.29 41.58 -12.58
CA LEU A 24 22.54 40.94 -13.66
C LEU A 24 21.37 40.09 -13.14
N GLY A 25 21.57 39.35 -12.03
CA GLY A 25 20.51 38.54 -11.42
C GLY A 25 19.29 39.37 -10.98
N LEU A 26 19.52 40.56 -10.43
CA LEU A 26 18.46 41.50 -10.03
C LEU A 26 17.72 42.04 -11.25
N TYR A 27 18.46 42.45 -12.30
CA TYR A 27 17.84 42.97 -13.51
C TYR A 27 17.05 41.91 -14.27
N CYS A 28 17.53 40.67 -14.36
CA CYS A 28 16.75 39.57 -14.93
C CYS A 28 15.47 39.29 -14.11
N LYS A 29 15.50 39.42 -12.79
CA LYS A 29 14.29 39.32 -11.94
C LYS A 29 13.29 40.44 -12.27
N ASN A 30 13.79 41.67 -12.42
CA ASN A 30 12.96 42.82 -12.75
C ASN A 30 12.31 42.69 -14.13
N LEU A 31 13.06 42.22 -15.14
CA LEU A 31 12.52 41.96 -16.48
C LEU A 31 11.34 40.98 -16.45
N ARG A 32 11.47 39.87 -15.72
CA ARG A 32 10.35 38.91 -15.56
C ARG A 32 9.14 39.53 -14.89
N ALA A 33 9.35 40.35 -13.85
CA ALA A 33 8.27 41.02 -13.14
C ALA A 33 7.54 42.05 -14.03
N LEU A 34 8.27 42.79 -14.87
CA LEU A 34 7.69 43.72 -15.83
C LEU A 34 6.81 43.00 -16.85
N LYS A 35 7.27 41.87 -17.40
CA LYS A 35 6.47 41.06 -18.35
C LYS A 35 5.20 40.51 -17.70
N GLN A 36 5.29 40.01 -16.46
CA GLN A 36 4.11 39.53 -15.72
C GLN A 36 3.07 40.63 -15.44
N GLN A 37 3.52 41.87 -15.28
CA GLN A 37 2.65 43.04 -15.09
C GLN A 37 2.06 43.59 -16.39
N GLY A 38 2.37 42.98 -17.55
CA GLY A 38 1.92 43.47 -18.86
C GLY A 38 2.53 44.82 -19.26
N LYS A 39 3.66 45.21 -18.65
CA LYS A 39 4.33 46.47 -18.98
C LYS A 39 5.14 46.31 -20.26
N SER A 40 5.09 47.33 -21.11
CA SER A 40 5.86 47.37 -22.36
C SER A 40 7.36 47.42 -22.05
N LEU A 41 8.09 46.48 -22.64
CA LEU A 41 9.54 46.52 -22.75
C LEU A 41 9.91 47.21 -24.06
N PRO A 42 11.07 47.88 -24.16
CA PRO A 42 11.54 48.42 -25.44
C PRO A 42 11.57 47.30 -26.50
N PHE A 43 11.10 47.59 -27.71
CA PHE A 43 10.94 46.58 -28.78
C PHE A 43 12.23 45.79 -29.05
N PHE A 44 13.36 46.49 -29.16
CA PHE A 44 14.69 45.87 -29.33
C PHE A 44 15.07 44.92 -28.19
N ALA A 45 14.60 45.17 -26.96
CA ALA A 45 14.91 44.33 -25.82
C ALA A 45 14.12 43.01 -25.82
N VAL A 46 12.97 42.94 -26.49
CA VAL A 46 12.19 41.69 -26.58
C VAL A 46 12.83 40.75 -27.58
N ASP A 47 13.12 41.22 -28.79
CA ASP A 47 13.75 40.42 -29.85
C ASP A 47 15.12 39.88 -29.40
N ASP A 48 15.94 40.71 -28.75
CA ASP A 48 17.24 40.30 -28.20
C ASP A 48 17.09 39.23 -27.10
N LEU A 49 16.09 39.36 -26.22
CA LEU A 49 15.84 38.39 -25.15
C LEU A 49 15.24 37.07 -25.69
N GLU A 50 14.47 37.12 -26.77
CA GLU A 50 13.96 35.94 -27.46
C GLU A 50 15.08 35.20 -28.20
N ALA A 51 15.97 35.92 -28.88
CA ALA A 51 17.16 35.35 -29.52
C ALA A 51 18.10 34.65 -28.52
N LEU A 52 18.08 35.08 -27.25
CA LEU A 52 18.85 34.48 -26.15
C LEU A 52 18.13 33.35 -25.40
N ASP A 53 16.93 32.95 -25.84
CA ASP A 53 16.05 32.00 -25.14
C ASP A 53 15.88 32.38 -23.64
N PHE A 54 15.61 33.66 -23.39
CA PHE A 54 15.53 34.17 -22.04
C PHE A 54 14.40 33.49 -21.25
N PRO A 55 14.68 32.84 -20.10
CA PRO A 55 13.68 32.09 -19.37
C PRO A 55 12.75 33.05 -18.62
N TRP A 56 11.63 33.40 -19.26
CA TRP A 56 10.58 34.26 -18.70
C TRP A 56 9.88 33.59 -17.52
N ASP A 57 9.61 32.28 -17.63
CA ASP A 57 9.10 31.46 -16.54
C ASP A 57 10.21 30.53 -16.02
N MET A 58 10.80 30.90 -14.88
CA MET A 58 11.83 30.10 -14.21
C MET A 58 11.29 28.75 -13.71
N ARG A 59 9.97 28.65 -13.45
CA ARG A 59 9.33 27.42 -13.02
C ARG A 59 9.17 26.47 -14.19
N GLN A 60 8.69 26.96 -15.33
CA GLN A 60 8.63 26.19 -16.57
C GLN A 60 10.03 25.73 -16.97
N ARG A 61 11.01 26.65 -17.00
CA ARG A 61 12.41 26.30 -17.29
C ARG A 61 12.95 25.23 -16.35
N LYS A 62 12.66 25.31 -15.05
CA LYS A 62 13.05 24.27 -14.08
C LYS A 62 12.36 22.94 -14.36
N TRP A 63 11.09 22.96 -14.75
CA TRP A 63 10.35 21.76 -15.12
C TRP A 63 10.98 21.05 -16.31
N ASP A 64 11.17 21.78 -17.41
CA ASP A 64 11.66 21.23 -18.69
C ASP A 64 13.10 20.71 -18.58
N VAL A 65 13.93 21.36 -17.76
CA VAL A 65 15.37 21.07 -17.69
C VAL A 65 15.71 20.09 -16.59
N LEU A 66 15.04 20.19 -15.44
CA LEU A 66 15.41 19.44 -14.25
C LEU A 66 14.34 18.43 -13.87
N VAL A 67 13.08 18.84 -13.75
CA VAL A 67 12.04 17.97 -13.16
C VAL A 67 11.68 16.82 -14.07
N LEU A 68 11.20 17.14 -15.28
CA LEU A 68 10.71 16.13 -16.20
C LEU A 68 11.84 15.20 -16.70
N PRO A 69 13.02 15.70 -17.12
CA PRO A 69 14.13 14.81 -17.48
C PRO A 69 14.59 13.92 -16.33
N SER A 70 14.61 14.43 -15.10
CA SER A 70 14.97 13.61 -13.94
C SER A 70 13.95 12.52 -13.66
N LEU A 71 12.64 12.80 -13.83
CA LEU A 71 11.58 11.82 -13.68
C LEU A 71 11.66 10.73 -14.76
N LYS A 72 11.82 11.12 -16.04
CA LYS A 72 12.01 10.18 -17.15
C LYS A 72 13.20 9.26 -16.87
N ARG A 73 14.35 9.85 -16.52
CA ARG A 73 15.56 9.07 -16.23
C ARG A 73 15.44 8.18 -15.00
N TYR A 74 14.79 8.66 -13.94
CA TYR A 74 14.53 7.83 -12.77
C TYR A 74 13.67 6.61 -13.13
N SER A 75 12.63 6.81 -13.95
CA SER A 75 11.74 5.74 -14.40
C SER A 75 12.48 4.70 -15.24
N GLU A 76 13.33 5.13 -16.18
CA GLU A 76 14.17 4.23 -16.97
C GLU A 76 15.10 3.36 -16.10
N LEU A 77 15.72 3.96 -15.09
CA LEU A 77 16.69 3.26 -14.22
C LEU A 77 16.02 2.31 -13.21
N ASN A 78 14.80 2.61 -12.76
CA ASN A 78 14.14 1.87 -11.68
C ASN A 78 12.92 1.07 -12.13
N GLY A 79 12.46 1.27 -13.37
CA GLY A 79 11.20 0.72 -13.90
C GLY A 79 9.93 1.34 -13.28
N HIS A 80 10.06 2.43 -12.51
CA HIS A 80 8.93 3.11 -11.88
C HIS A 80 9.23 4.58 -11.53
N CYS A 81 8.18 5.40 -11.37
CA CYS A 81 8.28 6.81 -10.93
C CYS A 81 8.10 7.04 -9.41
N GLU A 82 8.29 6.03 -8.56
CA GLU A 82 8.26 6.20 -7.10
C GLU A 82 9.60 6.69 -6.56
N VAL A 83 9.79 8.01 -6.62
CA VAL A 83 10.98 8.67 -6.10
C VAL A 83 10.86 8.83 -4.57
N PRO A 84 11.82 8.30 -3.77
CA PRO A 84 11.85 8.54 -2.32
C PRO A 84 11.91 10.02 -1.99
N ALA A 85 11.20 10.47 -0.95
CA ALA A 85 11.10 11.89 -0.60
C ALA A 85 12.45 12.59 -0.35
N LYS A 86 13.47 11.84 0.10
CA LYS A 86 14.83 12.33 0.34
C LYS A 86 15.81 12.04 -0.80
N TYR A 87 15.36 11.45 -1.91
CA TYR A 87 16.23 11.10 -3.02
C TYR A 87 16.85 12.36 -3.65
N VAL A 88 18.16 12.28 -3.84
CA VAL A 88 18.99 13.27 -4.52
C VAL A 88 19.71 12.54 -5.64
N VAL A 89 19.68 13.12 -6.84
CA VAL A 89 20.41 12.57 -7.98
C VAL A 89 21.90 12.45 -7.62
N PRO A 90 22.50 11.25 -7.74
CA PRO A 90 23.91 11.04 -7.42
C PRO A 90 24.82 11.99 -8.20
N THR A 91 25.91 12.42 -7.58
CA THR A 91 26.95 13.23 -8.25
C THR A 91 28.07 12.31 -8.71
N GLY A 92 28.56 12.49 -9.93
CA GLY A 92 29.62 11.63 -10.48
C GLY A 92 29.11 10.31 -11.07
N ASP A 93 27.80 10.11 -11.14
CA ASP A 93 27.19 8.94 -11.75
C ASP A 93 26.86 9.22 -13.22
N ASP A 94 27.54 8.53 -14.12
CA ASP A 94 27.38 8.65 -15.57
C ASP A 94 26.00 8.16 -16.05
N ALA A 95 25.26 7.43 -15.20
CA ALA A 95 23.86 7.12 -15.49
C ALA A 95 22.99 8.38 -15.51
N TRP A 96 23.45 9.52 -14.97
CA TRP A 96 22.72 10.78 -14.91
C TRP A 96 23.44 11.89 -15.69
N PRO A 97 22.70 12.71 -16.47
CA PRO A 97 23.25 13.94 -17.02
C PRO A 97 23.85 14.83 -15.93
N LYS A 98 25.05 15.37 -16.16
CA LYS A 98 25.77 16.23 -15.19
C LYS A 98 24.95 17.38 -14.65
N LEU A 99 24.05 17.93 -15.48
CA LEU A 99 23.14 19.00 -15.11
C LEU A 99 22.17 18.62 -13.97
N LEU A 100 21.85 17.33 -13.86
CA LEU A 100 20.91 16.80 -12.87
C LEU A 100 21.60 16.40 -11.56
N TRP A 101 22.94 16.29 -11.54
CA TRP A 101 23.68 15.88 -10.35
C TRP A 101 23.40 16.77 -9.14
N GLY A 102 23.11 16.15 -7.99
CA GLY A 102 22.76 16.85 -6.77
C GLY A 102 21.33 17.43 -6.76
N PHE A 103 20.54 17.21 -7.82
CA PHE A 103 19.15 17.66 -7.85
C PHE A 103 18.32 16.89 -6.82
N LYS A 104 17.65 17.63 -5.93
CA LYS A 104 16.74 17.08 -4.91
C LYS A 104 15.41 16.65 -5.53
N LEU A 105 15.47 15.60 -6.36
CA LEU A 105 14.33 15.11 -7.11
C LEU A 105 13.21 14.64 -6.17
N GLY A 106 13.53 13.95 -5.08
CA GLY A 106 12.53 13.48 -4.11
C GLY A 106 11.68 14.61 -3.52
N GLN A 107 12.32 15.66 -3.02
CA GLN A 107 11.63 16.84 -2.49
C GLN A 107 10.83 17.56 -3.58
N THR A 108 11.38 17.62 -4.81
CA THR A 108 10.68 18.26 -5.92
C THR A 108 9.43 17.47 -6.32
N VAL A 109 9.50 16.15 -6.39
CA VAL A 109 8.33 15.28 -6.65
C VAL A 109 7.25 15.47 -5.59
N MET A 110 7.60 15.59 -4.32
CA MET A 110 6.62 15.93 -3.26
C MET A 110 5.95 17.28 -3.53
N SER A 111 6.70 18.29 -3.98
CA SER A 111 6.14 19.60 -4.36
C SER A 111 5.23 19.51 -5.59
N VAL A 112 5.60 18.70 -6.60
CA VAL A 112 4.79 18.44 -7.79
C VAL A 112 3.46 17.77 -7.41
N LYS A 113 3.49 16.79 -6.51
CA LYS A 113 2.29 16.03 -6.10
C LYS A 113 1.38 16.83 -5.16
N TYR A 114 1.93 17.57 -4.21
CA TYR A 114 1.15 18.04 -3.05
C TYR A 114 1.15 19.56 -2.84
N ALA A 115 2.17 20.29 -3.31
CA ALA A 115 2.31 21.72 -2.98
C ALA A 115 1.66 22.66 -4.01
N GLY A 116 0.99 22.13 -5.04
CA GLY A 116 0.37 22.90 -6.13
C GLY A 116 1.35 23.72 -6.98
N THR A 117 2.65 23.71 -6.63
CA THR A 117 3.67 24.61 -7.21
C THR A 117 3.81 24.38 -8.70
N TYR A 118 3.79 23.11 -9.14
CA TYR A 118 3.91 22.72 -10.54
C TYR A 118 2.57 22.30 -11.15
N LYS A 119 1.44 22.82 -10.67
CA LYS A 119 0.11 22.41 -11.16
C LYS A 119 -0.03 22.61 -12.67
N ALA A 120 0.29 23.81 -13.17
CA ALA A 120 0.21 24.14 -14.59
C ALA A 120 1.15 23.27 -15.45
N GLN A 121 2.40 23.07 -14.99
CA GLN A 121 3.37 22.23 -15.68
C GLN A 121 2.92 20.77 -15.77
N ARG A 122 2.37 20.25 -14.66
CA ARG A 122 1.87 18.88 -14.59
C ARG A 122 0.66 18.66 -15.50
N GLU A 123 -0.25 19.64 -15.56
CA GLU A 123 -1.41 19.60 -16.45
C GLU A 123 -0.98 19.69 -17.92
N GLY A 124 0.00 20.52 -18.24
CA GLY A 124 0.53 20.63 -19.61
C GLY A 124 1.36 19.42 -20.09
N ALA A 125 1.94 18.64 -19.16
CA ALA A 125 2.78 17.48 -19.48
C ALA A 125 2.11 16.14 -19.09
N GLN A 126 0.76 16.08 -19.12
CA GLN A 126 0.03 14.91 -18.65
C GLN A 126 0.42 13.62 -19.40
N GLU A 127 0.46 13.66 -20.73
CA GLU A 127 0.79 12.49 -21.57
C GLU A 127 2.20 11.95 -21.27
N GLU A 128 3.19 12.84 -21.15
CA GLU A 128 4.57 12.45 -20.83
C GLU A 128 4.70 11.86 -19.43
N LEU A 129 3.91 12.36 -18.47
CA LEU A 129 3.86 11.83 -17.11
C LEU A 129 3.17 10.46 -17.06
N GLU A 130 2.13 10.26 -17.86
CA GLU A 130 1.46 8.96 -18.00
C GLU A 130 2.38 7.91 -18.64
N GLU A 131 3.11 8.28 -19.70
CA GLU A 131 4.07 7.41 -20.40
C GLU A 131 5.14 6.85 -19.43
N ILE A 132 5.66 7.69 -18.53
CA ILE A 132 6.66 7.25 -17.54
C ILE A 132 6.05 6.64 -16.27
N GLY A 133 4.72 6.48 -16.21
CA GLY A 133 4.02 5.91 -15.07
C GLY A 133 4.04 6.80 -13.82
N PHE A 134 4.19 8.12 -13.98
CA PHE A 134 4.12 9.08 -12.88
C PHE A 134 2.67 9.24 -12.42
N SER A 135 2.40 8.90 -11.16
CA SER A 135 1.06 8.95 -10.59
C SER A 135 0.96 9.89 -9.40
N MET A 136 -0.17 10.61 -9.36
CA MET A 136 -0.61 11.42 -8.21
C MET A 136 -1.08 10.56 -7.03
N LYS A 137 -1.64 9.38 -7.31
CA LYS A 137 -1.96 8.39 -6.27
C LYS A 137 -0.67 7.86 -5.66
N GLY A 138 -0.61 7.73 -4.35
CA GLY A 138 0.54 7.10 -3.67
C GLY A 138 0.70 5.64 -4.07
N TRP A 139 1.92 5.11 -4.02
CA TRP A 139 2.22 3.70 -4.35
C TRP A 139 1.29 2.72 -3.64
N ARG A 140 1.00 2.94 -2.35
CA ARG A 140 0.11 2.05 -1.59
C ARG A 140 -1.27 1.93 -2.21
N ILE A 141 -1.88 3.07 -2.56
CA ILE A 141 -3.20 3.11 -3.22
C ILE A 141 -3.15 2.36 -4.55
N ARG A 142 -2.12 2.60 -5.36
CA ARG A 142 -1.97 1.91 -6.66
C ARG A 142 -1.76 0.41 -6.50
N MET A 143 -0.89 0.01 -5.57
CA MET A 143 -0.63 -1.40 -5.29
C MET A 143 -1.90 -2.09 -4.79
N TRP A 144 -2.68 -1.41 -3.94
CA TRP A 144 -3.95 -1.91 -3.45
C TRP A 144 -4.96 -2.09 -4.58
N GLU A 145 -5.21 -1.04 -5.36
CA GLU A 145 -6.21 -1.03 -6.44
C GLU A 145 -5.84 -1.91 -7.64
N ALA A 146 -4.57 -1.94 -8.03
CA ALA A 146 -4.13 -2.64 -9.25
C ALA A 146 -3.66 -4.08 -9.00
N LYS A 147 -3.25 -4.42 -7.77
CA LYS A 147 -2.66 -5.72 -7.47
C LYS A 147 -3.32 -6.43 -6.30
N ILE A 148 -3.30 -5.86 -5.10
CA ILE A 148 -3.68 -6.59 -3.88
C ILE A 148 -5.17 -6.94 -3.90
N PHE A 149 -6.04 -5.95 -4.10
CA PHE A 149 -7.48 -6.18 -4.07
C PHE A 149 -7.95 -7.10 -5.22
N PRO A 150 -7.56 -6.88 -6.49
CA PRO A 150 -7.89 -7.82 -7.56
C PRO A 150 -7.34 -9.24 -7.35
N ALA A 151 -6.18 -9.38 -6.71
CA ALA A 151 -5.64 -10.70 -6.37
C ALA A 151 -6.47 -11.39 -5.28
N LEU A 152 -7.04 -10.65 -4.33
CA LEU A 152 -7.96 -11.21 -3.32
C LEU A 152 -9.28 -11.65 -3.95
N GLU A 153 -9.83 -10.87 -4.88
CA GLU A 153 -11.04 -11.25 -5.64
C GLU A 153 -10.81 -12.53 -6.45
N ALA A 154 -9.70 -12.60 -7.19
CA ALA A 154 -9.32 -13.79 -7.95
C ALA A 154 -9.08 -15.00 -7.04
N PHE A 155 -8.43 -14.81 -5.89
CA PHE A 155 -8.22 -15.88 -4.90
C PHE A 155 -9.55 -16.40 -4.35
N LYS A 156 -10.50 -15.51 -4.02
CA LYS A 156 -11.83 -15.89 -3.56
C LYS A 156 -12.60 -16.66 -4.64
N HIS A 157 -12.52 -16.22 -5.89
CA HIS A 157 -13.15 -16.90 -7.02
C HIS A 157 -12.60 -18.33 -7.20
N GLU A 158 -11.27 -18.48 -7.15
CA GLU A 158 -10.59 -19.75 -7.37
C GLU A 158 -10.77 -20.76 -6.21
N PHE A 159 -10.62 -20.29 -4.97
CA PHE A 159 -10.58 -21.17 -3.79
C PHE A 159 -11.85 -21.12 -2.93
N GLY A 160 -12.81 -20.27 -3.26
CA GLY A 160 -14.06 -20.11 -2.50
C GLY A 160 -13.89 -19.44 -1.13
N HIS A 161 -12.67 -19.04 -0.71
CA HIS A 161 -12.39 -18.42 0.57
C HIS A 161 -11.23 -17.40 0.50
N CYS A 162 -11.08 -16.54 1.52
CA CYS A 162 -9.96 -15.57 1.60
C CYS A 162 -8.89 -15.95 2.64
N ASN A 163 -8.82 -17.21 3.06
CA ASN A 163 -7.74 -17.70 3.92
C ASN A 163 -6.46 -18.01 3.11
N VAL A 164 -5.75 -16.96 2.70
CA VAL A 164 -4.54 -17.08 1.88
C VAL A 164 -3.38 -17.66 2.70
N ASN A 165 -2.77 -18.76 2.22
CA ASN A 165 -1.55 -19.33 2.80
C ASN A 165 -0.38 -18.36 2.68
N PHE A 166 0.45 -18.24 3.71
CA PHE A 166 1.62 -17.34 3.75
C PHE A 166 2.56 -17.44 2.53
N ASN A 167 2.79 -18.66 2.03
CA ASN A 167 3.70 -18.90 0.91
C ASN A 167 3.03 -18.75 -0.47
N PHE A 168 1.73 -18.42 -0.51
CA PHE A 168 1.02 -18.28 -1.77
C PHE A 168 1.57 -17.12 -2.60
N VAL A 169 1.94 -17.44 -3.83
CA VAL A 169 2.33 -16.49 -4.87
C VAL A 169 1.33 -16.63 -6.00
N VAL A 170 0.83 -15.50 -6.50
CA VAL A 170 -0.12 -15.49 -7.62
C VAL A 170 0.51 -16.19 -8.84
N PRO A 171 -0.11 -17.26 -9.36
CA PRO A 171 0.40 -17.99 -10.53
C PRO A 171 0.50 -17.10 -11.77
N ASP A 172 1.42 -17.43 -12.66
CA ASP A 172 1.45 -16.86 -14.02
C ASP A 172 0.48 -17.63 -14.91
N SER A 173 -0.82 -17.37 -14.74
CA SER A 173 -1.88 -18.08 -15.45
C SER A 173 -3.00 -17.12 -15.87
N ASP A 174 -3.78 -17.51 -16.88
CA ASP A 174 -4.82 -16.66 -17.48
C ASP A 174 -6.05 -16.46 -16.61
N GLU A 175 -6.24 -17.31 -15.61
CA GLU A 175 -7.27 -17.17 -14.56
C GLU A 175 -6.95 -16.01 -13.60
N TRP A 176 -5.71 -15.49 -13.63
CA TRP A 176 -5.27 -14.40 -12.76
C TRP A 176 -5.01 -13.11 -13.55
N PRO A 177 -5.48 -11.94 -13.04
CA PRO A 177 -5.23 -10.66 -13.71
C PRO A 177 -3.73 -10.42 -13.93
N LYS A 178 -3.33 -10.02 -15.15
CA LYS A 178 -1.91 -9.88 -15.52
C LYS A 178 -1.08 -9.05 -14.53
N ALA A 179 -1.66 -8.00 -13.97
CA ALA A 179 -0.99 -7.12 -13.01
C ALA A 179 -0.66 -7.79 -11.66
N THR A 180 -1.40 -8.85 -11.28
CA THR A 180 -1.28 -9.54 -9.99
C THR A 180 -0.28 -10.69 -10.03
N ARG A 181 0.06 -11.20 -11.22
CA ARG A 181 0.96 -12.35 -11.40
C ARG A 181 2.32 -12.13 -10.74
N GLY A 182 2.80 -13.15 -10.02
CA GLY A 182 4.03 -13.09 -9.22
C GLY A 182 3.92 -12.32 -7.90
N LEU A 183 2.75 -11.73 -7.57
CA LEU A 183 2.54 -11.11 -6.26
C LEU A 183 2.60 -12.19 -5.17
N ARG A 184 3.44 -11.96 -4.14
CA ARG A 184 3.49 -12.77 -2.92
C ARG A 184 2.28 -12.49 -2.03
N LEU A 185 1.08 -12.78 -2.53
CA LEU A 185 -0.19 -12.42 -1.91
C LEU A 185 -0.29 -12.97 -0.48
N GLY A 186 0.19 -14.18 -0.21
CA GLY A 186 0.21 -14.77 1.12
C GLY A 186 0.97 -13.93 2.17
N ALA A 187 2.19 -13.54 1.83
CA ALA A 187 3.00 -12.69 2.70
C ALA A 187 2.39 -11.29 2.84
N THR A 188 1.80 -10.75 1.76
CA THR A 188 1.10 -9.45 1.81
C THR A 188 -0.10 -9.50 2.75
N VAL A 189 -0.96 -10.52 2.65
CA VAL A 189 -2.12 -10.72 3.53
C VAL A 189 -1.70 -10.92 4.98
N ALA A 190 -0.67 -11.71 5.25
CA ALA A 190 -0.14 -11.87 6.60
C ALA A 190 0.34 -10.53 7.21
N ASN A 191 0.99 -9.68 6.41
CA ASN A 191 1.40 -8.35 6.86
C ASN A 191 0.22 -7.40 7.07
N ILE A 192 -0.85 -7.51 6.26
CA ILE A 192 -2.10 -6.76 6.48
C ILE A 192 -2.70 -7.14 7.83
N ARG A 193 -2.79 -8.45 8.13
CA ARG A 193 -3.36 -8.95 9.38
C ARG A 193 -2.52 -8.61 10.62
N CYS A 194 -1.19 -8.74 10.54
CA CYS A 194 -0.34 -8.74 11.73
C CYS A 194 0.51 -7.48 11.94
N ARG A 195 0.70 -6.64 10.90
CA ARG A 195 1.62 -5.49 10.97
C ARG A 195 0.95 -4.13 10.71
N GLY A 196 -0.35 -4.12 10.47
CA GLY A 196 -1.08 -2.91 10.10
C GLY A 196 -0.70 -2.36 8.73
N ASN A 197 -0.12 -3.20 7.85
CA ASN A 197 0.18 -2.76 6.50
C ASN A 197 -1.14 -2.54 5.76
N TYR A 198 -1.26 -1.38 5.10
CA TYR A 198 -2.47 -1.00 4.35
C TYR A 198 -3.72 -0.76 5.22
N ASP A 199 -3.60 -0.48 6.52
CA ASP A 199 -4.75 -0.14 7.38
C ASP A 199 -5.61 1.00 6.84
N ASP A 200 -4.97 1.99 6.21
CA ASP A 200 -5.65 3.09 5.54
C ASP A 200 -6.50 2.60 4.36
N MET A 201 -6.04 1.59 3.62
CA MET A 201 -6.77 1.02 2.50
C MET A 201 -7.84 0.03 2.96
N THR A 202 -7.57 -0.77 3.99
CA THR A 202 -8.54 -1.72 4.51
C THR A 202 -9.69 -1.02 5.20
N ALA A 203 -9.44 0.09 5.90
CA ALA A 203 -10.49 0.95 6.43
C ALA A 203 -11.32 1.62 5.31
N ARG A 204 -10.66 2.10 4.25
CA ARG A 204 -11.32 2.72 3.09
C ARG A 204 -12.21 1.74 2.33
N ASP A 205 -11.73 0.52 2.11
CA ASP A 205 -12.39 -0.51 1.30
C ASP A 205 -13.02 -1.63 2.16
N LYS A 206 -13.43 -1.30 3.40
CA LYS A 206 -14.00 -2.25 4.37
C LYS A 206 -15.16 -3.06 3.79
N ASP A 207 -16.14 -2.41 3.18
CA ASP A 207 -17.32 -3.08 2.62
C ASP A 207 -16.95 -4.06 1.50
N LYS A 208 -15.89 -3.76 0.73
CA LYS A 208 -15.41 -4.64 -0.33
C LYS A 208 -14.73 -5.89 0.25
N LEU A 209 -13.97 -5.72 1.34
CA LEU A 209 -13.35 -6.83 2.07
C LEU A 209 -14.41 -7.72 2.73
N GLU A 210 -15.47 -7.13 3.27
CA GLU A 210 -16.63 -7.86 3.79
C GLU A 210 -17.35 -8.65 2.68
N ALA A 211 -17.58 -8.04 1.52
CA ALA A 211 -18.23 -8.69 0.38
C ALA A 211 -17.50 -9.94 -0.14
N ILE A 212 -16.16 -9.95 -0.10
CA ILE A 212 -15.37 -11.13 -0.48
C ILE A 212 -15.14 -12.11 0.68
N GLY A 213 -15.63 -11.79 1.88
CA GLY A 213 -15.44 -12.59 3.09
C GLY A 213 -13.96 -12.66 3.49
N PHE A 214 -13.27 -11.52 3.52
CA PHE A 214 -11.85 -11.47 3.89
C PHE A 214 -11.62 -11.93 5.33
N THR A 215 -10.94 -13.08 5.48
CA THR A 215 -10.57 -13.63 6.78
C THR A 215 -9.52 -12.75 7.46
N TRP A 216 -9.86 -12.14 8.59
CA TRP A 216 -8.92 -11.33 9.39
C TRP A 216 -8.06 -12.18 10.32
N SER A 217 -8.66 -13.19 10.95
CA SER A 217 -7.98 -14.19 11.76
C SER A 217 -8.45 -15.58 11.33
N PRO A 218 -7.59 -16.39 10.69
CA PRO A 218 -7.93 -17.76 10.34
C PRO A 218 -8.32 -18.63 11.55
N GLU A 219 -7.71 -18.38 12.71
CA GLU A 219 -8.05 -19.05 13.96
C GLU A 219 -9.44 -18.65 14.45
N ASP A 220 -9.79 -17.36 14.38
CA ASP A 220 -11.12 -16.88 14.73
C ASP A 220 -12.19 -17.43 13.79
N ASP A 221 -11.98 -17.37 12.47
CA ASP A 221 -12.91 -17.92 11.49
C ASP A 221 -13.12 -19.42 11.73
N ARG A 222 -12.03 -20.16 12.01
CA ARG A 222 -12.12 -21.58 12.33
C ARG A 222 -12.89 -21.82 13.62
N TRP A 223 -12.66 -21.02 14.65
CA TRP A 223 -13.37 -21.11 15.92
C TRP A 223 -14.86 -20.83 15.74
N THR A 224 -15.17 -19.66 15.16
CA THR A 224 -16.51 -19.11 15.01
C THR A 224 -17.38 -19.90 14.04
N TYR A 225 -16.85 -20.32 12.89
CA TYR A 225 -17.65 -20.95 11.82
C TYR A 225 -17.50 -22.47 11.73
N LYS A 226 -16.53 -23.09 12.43
CA LYS A 226 -16.35 -24.55 12.38
C LYS A 226 -16.42 -25.21 13.75
N ILE A 227 -15.66 -24.72 14.72
CA ILE A 227 -15.53 -25.37 16.03
C ILE A 227 -16.78 -25.12 16.89
N MET A 228 -17.21 -23.86 17.03
CA MET A 228 -18.38 -23.51 17.84
C MET A 228 -19.68 -24.16 17.33
N PRO A 229 -20.03 -24.10 16.02
CA PRO A 229 -21.20 -24.80 15.50
C PRO A 229 -21.13 -26.31 15.70
N ALA A 230 -19.93 -26.90 15.63
CA ALA A 230 -19.75 -28.32 15.91
C ALA A 230 -20.02 -28.66 17.38
N PHE A 231 -19.62 -27.81 18.34
CA PHE A 231 -19.99 -28.01 19.74
C PHE A 231 -21.49 -27.85 19.98
N GLU A 232 -22.14 -26.90 19.31
CA GLU A 232 -23.60 -26.70 19.36
C GLU A 232 -24.33 -27.94 18.85
N THR A 233 -23.97 -28.46 17.67
CA THR A 233 -24.56 -29.69 17.12
C THR A 233 -24.24 -30.91 17.98
N PHE A 234 -23.01 -31.04 18.51
CA PHE A 234 -22.63 -32.14 19.39
C PHE A 234 -23.50 -32.17 20.65
N GLN A 235 -23.72 -31.02 21.29
CA GLN A 235 -24.62 -30.90 22.43
C GLN A 235 -26.05 -31.28 22.06
N GLN A 236 -26.54 -30.85 20.89
CA GLN A 236 -27.89 -31.17 20.44
C GLN A 236 -28.11 -32.68 20.22
N VAL A 237 -27.14 -33.35 19.60
CA VAL A 237 -27.21 -34.78 19.26
C VAL A 237 -26.94 -35.68 20.46
N TYR A 238 -25.89 -35.40 21.23
CA TYR A 238 -25.40 -36.29 22.30
C TYR A 238 -25.79 -35.84 23.71
N ARG A 239 -26.39 -34.66 23.87
CA ARG A 239 -26.77 -34.07 25.17
C ARG A 239 -25.60 -34.09 26.17
N SER A 240 -24.42 -33.74 25.68
CA SER A 240 -23.19 -33.73 26.47
C SER A 240 -22.25 -32.64 25.96
N GLY A 241 -21.56 -31.96 26.87
CA GLY A 241 -20.46 -31.07 26.52
C GLY A 241 -19.07 -31.73 26.59
N TRP A 242 -19.01 -33.02 26.93
CA TRP A 242 -17.76 -33.78 26.90
C TRP A 242 -17.57 -34.47 25.56
N VAL A 243 -16.59 -34.03 24.79
CA VAL A 243 -16.30 -34.59 23.46
C VAL A 243 -15.23 -35.68 23.56
N PRO A 244 -15.51 -36.93 23.14
CA PRO A 244 -14.51 -38.00 23.09
C PRO A 244 -13.31 -37.62 22.22
N VAL A 245 -12.10 -38.01 22.62
CA VAL A 245 -10.84 -37.58 21.96
C VAL A 245 -10.76 -37.96 20.47
N ASP A 246 -11.35 -39.08 20.11
CA ASP A 246 -11.38 -39.66 18.77
C ASP A 246 -12.59 -39.19 17.95
N PHE A 247 -13.49 -38.39 18.54
CA PHE A 247 -14.68 -37.91 17.85
C PHE A 247 -14.32 -37.01 16.65
N VAL A 248 -14.84 -37.41 15.49
CA VAL A 248 -14.76 -36.68 14.23
C VAL A 248 -16.18 -36.33 13.80
N VAL A 249 -16.40 -35.08 13.42
CA VAL A 249 -17.70 -34.61 12.95
C VAL A 249 -18.13 -35.41 11.71
N PRO A 250 -19.27 -36.11 11.76
CA PRO A 250 -19.82 -36.86 10.62
C PRO A 250 -20.09 -35.99 9.39
N ASP A 251 -20.04 -36.60 8.20
CA ASP A 251 -20.37 -35.94 6.93
C ASP A 251 -21.87 -36.09 6.60
N GLU A 252 -22.75 -35.72 7.54
CA GLU A 252 -24.19 -35.87 7.41
C GLU A 252 -24.95 -34.82 8.23
N GLU A 253 -26.24 -34.63 7.93
CA GLU A 253 -27.13 -33.80 8.75
C GLU A 253 -27.27 -34.39 10.18
N PRO A 254 -27.34 -33.57 11.25
CA PRO A 254 -27.50 -32.11 11.29
C PRO A 254 -26.18 -31.31 11.36
N TRP A 255 -25.05 -31.90 10.95
CA TRP A 255 -23.74 -31.26 11.09
C TRP A 255 -23.51 -30.18 10.03
N PRO A 256 -23.11 -28.95 10.43
CA PRO A 256 -22.81 -27.88 9.49
C PRO A 256 -21.72 -28.30 8.51
N GLU A 257 -21.90 -28.05 7.21
CA GLU A 257 -20.96 -28.44 6.15
C GLU A 257 -19.52 -28.02 6.45
N ALA A 258 -19.34 -26.79 6.96
CA ALA A 258 -18.03 -26.25 7.30
C ALA A 258 -17.30 -27.02 8.43
N SER A 259 -18.05 -27.74 9.26
CA SER A 259 -17.58 -28.54 10.40
C SER A 259 -17.36 -30.01 10.07
N ARG A 260 -17.87 -30.52 8.94
CA ARG A 260 -17.76 -31.94 8.57
C ARG A 260 -16.30 -32.39 8.43
N GLY A 261 -15.98 -33.56 8.98
CA GLY A 261 -14.60 -34.08 9.06
C GLY A 261 -13.70 -33.39 10.08
N LEU A 262 -14.18 -32.40 10.84
CA LEU A 262 -13.42 -31.78 11.93
C LEU A 262 -13.16 -32.82 13.03
N ARG A 263 -11.89 -33.01 13.39
CA ARG A 263 -11.50 -33.78 14.59
C ARG A 263 -11.82 -32.97 15.85
N LEU A 264 -13.10 -32.86 16.18
CA LEU A 264 -13.60 -32.04 17.28
C LEU A 264 -13.07 -32.55 18.63
N GLY A 265 -12.94 -33.86 18.82
CA GLY A 265 -12.32 -34.45 20.01
C GLY A 265 -10.87 -34.01 20.23
N ASN A 266 -10.05 -34.09 19.19
CA ASN A 266 -8.66 -33.61 19.24
C ASN A 266 -8.60 -32.09 19.53
N THR A 267 -9.52 -31.32 18.94
CA THR A 267 -9.62 -29.88 19.15
C THR A 267 -9.98 -29.57 20.60
N PHE A 268 -10.98 -30.27 21.16
CA PHE A 268 -11.38 -30.17 22.57
C PHE A 268 -10.20 -30.44 23.51
N MET A 269 -9.45 -31.53 23.27
CA MET A 269 -8.27 -31.87 24.08
C MET A 269 -7.12 -30.86 23.94
N LYS A 270 -6.91 -30.29 22.75
CA LYS A 270 -5.92 -29.22 22.55
C LYS A 270 -6.27 -27.97 23.33
N VAL A 271 -7.53 -27.55 23.29
CA VAL A 271 -8.01 -26.39 24.07
C VAL A 271 -7.74 -26.64 25.56
N ARG A 272 -8.12 -27.81 26.06
CA ARG A 272 -7.92 -28.24 27.45
C ARG A 272 -6.46 -28.26 27.90
N HIS A 273 -5.58 -28.91 27.14
CA HIS A 273 -4.22 -29.19 27.63
C HIS A 273 -3.17 -28.16 27.23
N THR A 274 -3.36 -27.46 26.12
CA THR A 274 -2.36 -26.53 25.57
C THR A 274 -2.77 -25.07 25.69
N GLY A 275 -4.02 -24.79 26.08
CA GLY A 275 -4.57 -23.43 26.03
C GLY A 275 -4.78 -22.92 24.61
N ALA A 276 -4.81 -23.81 23.60
CA ALA A 276 -5.16 -23.41 22.24
C ALA A 276 -6.55 -22.76 22.24
N TYR A 277 -6.71 -21.67 21.50
CA TYR A 277 -7.95 -20.89 21.43
C TYR A 277 -8.41 -20.24 22.75
N SER A 278 -7.54 -20.10 23.76
CA SER A 278 -7.93 -19.54 25.08
C SER A 278 -8.66 -18.20 25.01
N SER A 279 -8.21 -17.27 24.16
CA SER A 279 -8.87 -15.97 23.95
C SER A 279 -10.27 -16.10 23.37
N TYR A 280 -10.52 -17.09 22.51
CA TYR A 280 -11.84 -17.34 21.92
C TYR A 280 -12.76 -18.10 22.88
N VAL A 281 -12.20 -19.00 23.69
CA VAL A 281 -12.92 -19.64 24.81
C VAL A 281 -13.37 -18.59 25.82
N GLU A 282 -12.51 -17.63 26.17
CA GLU A 282 -12.89 -16.53 27.06
C GLU A 282 -13.99 -15.65 26.44
N ARG A 283 -13.87 -15.34 25.15
CA ARG A 283 -14.88 -14.56 24.41
C ARG A 283 -16.25 -15.25 24.37
N ASP A 284 -16.28 -16.55 24.09
CA ASP A 284 -17.51 -17.35 23.92
C ASP A 284 -17.89 -18.15 25.18
N ARG A 285 -17.35 -17.80 26.35
CA ARG A 285 -17.52 -18.56 27.61
C ARG A 285 -18.98 -18.82 27.95
N GLU A 286 -19.83 -17.79 27.92
CA GLU A 286 -21.25 -17.94 28.25
C GLU A 286 -21.97 -18.92 27.32
N ARG A 287 -21.60 -18.94 26.03
CA ARG A 287 -22.16 -19.88 25.05
C ARG A 287 -21.69 -21.31 25.34
N LEU A 288 -20.41 -21.50 25.66
CA LEU A 288 -19.85 -22.80 26.01
C LEU A 288 -20.46 -23.36 27.30
N ASP A 289 -20.67 -22.50 28.30
CA ASP A 289 -21.31 -22.87 29.57
C ASP A 289 -22.77 -23.33 29.34
N GLN A 290 -23.52 -22.63 28.48
CA GLN A 290 -24.87 -23.04 28.07
C GLN A 290 -24.90 -24.40 27.36
N LEU A 291 -23.83 -24.75 26.65
CA LEU A 291 -23.67 -26.06 26.02
C LEU A 291 -23.17 -27.14 26.99
N GLY A 292 -22.79 -26.77 28.23
CA GLY A 292 -22.17 -27.65 29.20
C GLY A 292 -20.76 -28.09 28.82
N VAL A 293 -20.09 -27.34 27.94
CA VAL A 293 -18.72 -27.62 27.46
C VAL A 293 -17.73 -27.00 28.43
N ASP A 294 -17.26 -27.80 29.39
CA ASP A 294 -16.24 -27.39 30.34
C ASP A 294 -14.89 -28.03 30.00
N PHE A 295 -13.94 -27.19 29.56
CA PHE A 295 -12.58 -27.61 29.25
C PHE A 295 -11.73 -27.89 30.48
N THR A 296 -12.19 -27.56 31.69
CA THR A 296 -11.47 -27.69 32.97
C THR A 296 -11.97 -28.84 33.84
N ALA A 297 -13.25 -29.25 33.71
CA ALA A 297 -13.85 -30.35 34.48
C ALA A 297 -13.13 -31.69 34.26
N ASP A 298 -12.99 -32.54 35.28
CA ASP A 298 -12.50 -33.91 35.10
C ASP A 298 -13.62 -34.81 34.54
N ILE A 299 -13.28 -35.80 33.71
CA ILE A 299 -14.25 -36.71 33.08
C ILE A 299 -15.06 -37.48 34.13
N THR A 300 -14.43 -37.74 35.28
CA THR A 300 -15.04 -38.33 36.47
C THR A 300 -16.12 -37.44 37.09
N SER A 301 -15.93 -36.11 37.05
CA SER A 301 -16.91 -35.13 37.51
C SER A 301 -18.13 -35.05 36.59
N VAL A 302 -17.95 -35.23 35.27
CA VAL A 302 -19.05 -35.20 34.28
C VAL A 302 -19.91 -36.47 34.34
N GLN A 303 -19.30 -37.63 34.62
CA GLN A 303 -20.05 -38.88 34.83
C GLN A 303 -20.84 -38.88 36.15
N ALA A 304 -20.32 -38.23 37.20
CA ALA A 304 -21.05 -38.06 38.47
C ALA A 304 -22.31 -37.19 38.31
N LEU A 305 -22.26 -36.13 37.49
CA LEU A 305 -23.43 -35.27 37.20
C LEU A 305 -24.54 -35.98 36.39
N LYS A 306 -24.20 -36.97 35.55
CA LYS A 306 -25.21 -37.79 34.85
C LYS A 306 -25.89 -38.82 35.76
N ALA A 307 -25.28 -39.18 36.89
CA ALA A 307 -25.86 -40.10 37.85
C ALA A 307 -26.84 -39.45 38.84
N GLU A 308 -26.85 -38.11 38.96
CA GLU A 308 -27.80 -37.37 39.82
C GLU A 308 -29.12 -36.98 39.09
N TYR A 309 -29.24 -37.27 37.79
CA TYR A 309 -30.43 -36.95 36.98
C TYR A 309 -31.04 -38.16 36.26
N LEU A 310 -30.72 -39.39 36.71
CA LEU A 310 -31.41 -40.64 36.38
C LEU A 310 -32.07 -41.22 37.64
#